data_AF-A0A8T3LQA2-F1
#
_entry.id   AF-A0A8T3LQA2-F1
#
_cell.length_a   1.000
_cell.length_b   1.000
_cell.length_c   1.000
_cell.angle_alpha   90.00
_cell.angle_beta   90.00
_cell.angle_gamma   90.00
#
_symmetry.space_group_name_H-M   'P 1'
#
loop_
_entity.id
_entity.type
_entity.pdbx_description
1 polymer ?
#
loop_
_entity_poly.entity_id
_entity_poly.type
_entity_poly.pdbx_seq_one_letter_code
_entity_poly.pdbx_strand_id
1 'polypeptide(L)' 'LEVRESDLGAIALYERFGFRAVGLRPGFYGNDGEDALLMVCSPPLR' A
#
# COMPACT_ATOMS: atom_id res chain seq x y z
N LEU A 1 -0.85 -5.92 -1.54
CA LEU A 1 -1.77 -5.21 -0.63
C LEU A 1 -2.02 -3.84 -1.21
N GLU A 2 -3.27 -3.48 -1.40
CA GLU A 2 -3.71 -2.13 -1.70
C GLU A 2 -4.08 -1.41 -0.40
N VAL A 3 -3.49 -0.24 -0.16
CA VAL A 3 -3.83 0.65 0.95
C VAL A 3 -4.16 2.03 0.40
N ARG A 4 -5.11 2.74 1.03
CA ARG A 4 -5.43 4.13 0.70
C ARG A 4 -4.17 4.98 0.78
N GLU A 5 -3.91 5.81 -0.24
CA GLU A 5 -2.75 6.69 -0.25
C GLU A 5 -2.74 7.65 0.95
N SER A 6 -3.92 8.09 1.42
CA SER A 6 -4.04 8.98 2.57
C SER A 6 -3.92 8.28 3.93
N ASP A 7 -3.97 6.95 4.01
CA ASP A 7 -3.91 6.21 5.27
C ASP A 7 -2.46 5.97 5.72
N LEU A 8 -1.82 7.08 6.13
CA LEU A 8 -0.43 7.10 6.58
C LEU A 8 -0.18 6.16 7.78
N GLY A 9 -1.21 5.93 8.61
CA GLY A 9 -1.12 5.03 9.75
C GLY A 9 -0.99 3.56 9.33
N ALA A 10 -1.83 3.12 8.40
CA ALA A 10 -1.77 1.79 7.83
C ALA A 10 -0.47 1.58 7.03
N ILE A 11 -0.06 2.57 6.23
CA ILE A 11 1.20 2.53 5.47
C ILE A 11 2.39 2.29 6.42
N ALA A 12 2.54 3.11 7.45
CA ALA A 12 3.62 2.96 8.43
C ALA A 12 3.58 1.61 9.18
N LEU A 13 2.38 1.10 9.46
CA LEU A 13 2.21 -0.23 10.05
C LEU A 13 2.77 -1.31 9.10
N TYR A 14 2.40 -1.28 7.83
CA TYR A 14 2.82 -2.29 6.85
C TYR A 14 4.33 -2.22 6.56
N GLU A 15 4.91 -1.02 6.50
CA GLU A 15 6.36 -0.84 6.38
C GLU A 15 7.12 -1.53 7.52
N ARG A 16 6.62 -1.41 8.76
CA ARG A 16 7.22 -2.10 9.93
C ARG A 16 7.15 -3.63 9.84
N PHE A 17 6.22 -4.17 9.06
CA PHE A 17 6.10 -5.60 8.79
C PHE A 17 6.86 -6.04 7.53
N GLY A 18 7.70 -5.17 6.96
CA GLY A 18 8.54 -5.50 5.80
C GLY A 18 7.83 -5.37 4.46
N PHE A 19 6.67 -4.74 4.41
CA PHE A 19 6.07 -4.34 3.14
C PHE A 19 6.80 -3.12 2.57
N ARG A 20 6.83 -3.02 1.26
CA ARG A 20 7.32 -1.85 0.53
C ARG A 20 6.36 -1.45 -0.56
N ALA A 21 6.22 -0.15 -0.81
CA ALA A 21 5.48 0.36 -1.94
C ALA A 21 6.17 -0.01 -3.26
N VAL A 22 5.39 -0.44 -4.25
CA VAL A 22 5.87 -0.82 -5.59
C VAL A 22 5.05 -0.22 -6.72
N GLY A 23 3.99 0.52 -6.41
CA GLY A 23 3.18 1.20 -7.41
C GLY A 23 2.01 1.96 -6.81
N LEU A 24 1.31 2.67 -7.69
CA LEU A 24 0.11 3.43 -7.40
C LEU A 24 -0.99 3.00 -8.37
N ARG A 25 -2.22 2.92 -7.89
CA ARG A 25 -3.42 2.64 -8.70
C ARG A 25 -4.35 3.85 -8.60
N PRO A 26 -4.37 4.73 -9.61
CA PRO A 26 -5.20 5.93 -9.57
C PRO A 26 -6.69 5.60 -9.50
N GLY A 27 -7.43 6.29 -8.63
CA GLY A 27 -8.88 6.15 -8.49
C GLY A 27 -9.36 4.74 -8.12
N PHE A 28 -8.53 3.95 -7.44
CA PHE A 28 -8.86 2.56 -7.12
C PHE A 28 -10.06 2.44 -6.19
N TYR A 29 -10.19 3.34 -5.20
CA TYR A 29 -11.35 3.40 -4.33
C TYR A 29 -12.45 4.22 -5.00
N GLY A 30 -13.32 3.55 -5.75
CA GLY A 30 -14.33 4.20 -6.61
C GLY A 30 -15.39 5.03 -5.87
N ASN A 31 -15.45 4.98 -4.55
CA ASN A 31 -16.41 5.69 -3.71
C ASN A 31 -16.11 7.20 -3.67
N ASP A 32 -14.82 7.52 -3.55
CA ASP A 32 -14.26 8.86 -3.38
C ASP A 32 -13.20 9.18 -4.44
N GLY A 33 -12.86 8.21 -5.29
CA GLY A 33 -11.82 8.34 -6.31
C GLY A 33 -10.42 8.32 -5.72
N GLU A 34 -10.24 7.84 -4.48
CA GLU A 34 -8.92 7.82 -3.85
C GLU A 34 -8.01 6.77 -4.50
N ASP A 35 -6.74 7.14 -4.61
CA ASP A 35 -5.68 6.28 -5.11
C ASP A 35 -5.34 5.17 -4.10
N ALA A 36 -4.87 4.04 -4.62
CA ALA A 36 -4.31 2.98 -3.79
C ALA A 36 -2.82 2.83 -4.01
N LEU A 37 -2.06 2.85 -2.92
CA LEU A 37 -0.67 2.44 -2.89
C LEU A 37 -0.61 0.90 -2.93
N LEU A 38 0.09 0.36 -3.91
CA LEU A 38 0.35 -1.07 -4.01
C LEU A 38 1.61 -1.40 -3.21
N MET A 39 1.45 -2.15 -2.14
CA MET A 39 2.53 -2.63 -1.28
C MET A 39 2.72 -4.14 -1.39
N VAL A 40 3.97 -4.60 -1.37
CA VAL A 40 4.33 -6.02 -1.38
C VAL A 40 5.28 -6.34 -0.22
N CYS A 41 5.06 -7.47 0.44
CA CYS A 41 6.02 -8.06 1.36
C CYS A 41 6.82 -9.12 0.58
N SER A 42 8.12 -8.92 0.46
CA SER A 42 8.98 -9.94 -0.14
C SER A 42 9.34 -10.93 0.96
N PRO A 43 9.02 -12.24 0.82
CA PRO A 43 9.59 -13.22 1.74
C PRO A 43 11.12 -13.15 1.63
N PRO A 44 11.86 -13.35 2.74
CA PRO A 44 13.31 -13.38 2.67
C PRO A 44 13.73 -14.41 1.62
N LEU A 45 14.53 -13.98 0.64
CA LEU A 45 15.16 -14.88 -0.31
C LEU A 45 16.03 -15.84 0.51
N ARG A 46 15.72 -17.14 0.43
CA ARG A 46 16.48 -18.21 1.08
C ARG A 46 17.84 -18.39 0.42
#